data_AF-A0AAQ1ZHW1-F1
#
_entry.id   AF-A0AAQ1ZHW1-F1
#
_cell.length_a   1.000
_cell.length_b   1.000
_cell.length_c   1.000
_cell.angle_alpha   90.00
_cell.angle_beta   90.00
_cell.angle_gamma   90.00
#
_symmetry.space_group_name_H-M   'P 1'
#
loop_
_entity.id
_entity.type
_entity.pdbx_description
1 polymer ?
#
loop_
_entity_poly.entity_id
_entity_poly.type
_entity_poly.pdbx_seq_one_letter_code
_entity_poly.pdbx_strand_id
1 'polypeptide(L)'
;MDPVVNKLRLVLIDYDSLHPQAQYFYEMDRPVSPPKQTANYAFGVSELLAVDGAYLLVLERELFVPKKKIGAFVHNKLYSVPMPLRGRQHGLDSIGTVHKSLLTEWETRLNLTVRSFANYEGMCVGPKLKNGNQVVILIADSQNRYAGMLKDWFKTIIVSSPQ
;
A
#
# COMPACT_ATOMS: atom_id res chain seq x y z
N MET A 1 -13.60 -4.09 -21.51
CA MET A 1 -13.09 -4.88 -20.38
C MET A 1 -13.03 -3.92 -19.23
N ASP A 2 -13.86 -4.18 -18.22
CA ASP A 2 -13.81 -3.40 -16.99
C ASP A 2 -12.49 -3.64 -16.27
N PRO A 3 -11.99 -2.65 -15.51
CA PRO A 3 -10.74 -2.82 -14.79
C PRO A 3 -10.86 -3.97 -13.79
N VAL A 4 -9.90 -4.90 -13.82
CA VAL A 4 -9.87 -6.06 -12.92
C VAL A 4 -9.60 -5.59 -11.50
N VAL A 5 -10.45 -6.00 -10.57
CA VAL A 5 -10.21 -5.83 -9.14
C VAL A 5 -9.25 -6.93 -8.68
N ASN A 6 -8.11 -6.52 -8.16
CA ASN A 6 -7.14 -7.47 -7.61
C ASN A 6 -7.67 -8.07 -6.31
N LYS A 7 -7.63 -9.40 -6.24
CA LYS A 7 -8.04 -10.19 -5.08
C LYS A 7 -6.80 -10.89 -4.54
N LEU A 8 -6.41 -10.53 -3.33
CA LEU A 8 -5.19 -10.99 -2.69
C LEU A 8 -5.53 -11.91 -1.52
N ARG A 9 -4.61 -12.83 -1.22
CA ARG A 9 -4.65 -13.66 -0.03
C ARG A 9 -3.60 -13.17 0.96
N LEU A 10 -4.03 -12.70 2.11
CA LEU A 10 -3.15 -12.46 3.25
C LEU A 10 -3.03 -13.75 4.07
N VAL A 11 -1.82 -14.10 4.47
CA VAL A 11 -1.55 -15.31 5.26
C VAL A 11 -0.90 -14.88 6.57
N LEU A 12 -1.48 -15.31 7.68
CA LEU A 12 -0.85 -15.21 8.99
C LEU A 12 0.07 -16.41 9.16
N ILE A 13 1.35 -16.15 9.40
CA ILE A 13 2.38 -17.18 9.60
C ILE A 13 2.85 -17.08 11.04
N ASP A 14 2.90 -18.23 11.72
CA ASP A 14 3.49 -18.31 13.05
C ASP A 14 5.00 -18.08 12.97
N TYR A 15 5.54 -17.23 13.85
CA TYR A 15 6.93 -16.80 13.75
C TYR A 15 7.92 -17.94 14.03
N ASP A 16 7.64 -18.77 15.04
CA ASP A 16 8.56 -19.81 15.47
C ASP A 16 8.53 -21.03 14.55
N SER A 17 7.32 -21.48 14.18
CA SER A 17 7.14 -22.68 13.35
C SER A 17 7.16 -22.39 11.85
N LEU A 18 7.02 -21.13 11.44
CA LEU A 18 6.84 -20.70 10.04
C LEU A 18 5.65 -21.37 9.33
N HIS A 19 4.72 -21.94 10.09
CA HIS A 19 3.52 -22.56 9.56
C HIS A 19 2.39 -21.55 9.41
N PRO A 20 1.65 -21.58 8.28
CA PRO A 20 0.43 -20.81 8.12
C PRO A 20 -0.60 -21.14 9.20
N GLN A 21 -1.13 -20.12 9.85
CA GLN A 21 -2.14 -20.24 10.92
C GLN A 21 -3.54 -19.86 10.44
N ALA A 22 -3.62 -18.89 9.53
CA ALA A 22 -4.89 -18.40 8.99
C ALA A 22 -4.68 -17.74 7.62
N GLN A 23 -5.75 -17.65 6.84
CA GLN A 23 -5.75 -16.96 5.57
C GLN A 23 -6.98 -16.06 5.43
N TYR A 24 -6.77 -14.92 4.78
CA TYR A 24 -7.77 -13.88 4.62
C TYR A 24 -7.83 -13.39 3.19
N PHE A 25 -9.04 -13.12 2.74
CA PHE A 25 -9.34 -12.53 1.46
C PHE A 25 -9.31 -11.01 1.57
N TYR A 26 -8.39 -10.40 0.83
CA TYR A 26 -8.24 -8.95 0.73
C TYR A 26 -8.61 -8.51 -0.70
N GLU A 27 -9.64 -7.70 -0.83
CA GLU A 27 -10.04 -7.12 -2.11
C GLU A 27 -9.49 -5.70 -2.22
N MET A 28 -8.71 -5.43 -3.27
CA MET A 28 -8.23 -4.08 -3.58
C MET A 28 -9.36 -3.21 -4.13
N ASP A 29 -9.16 -1.91 -4.14
CA ASP A 29 -10.05 -1.03 -4.90
C ASP A 29 -9.88 -1.26 -6.41
N ARG A 30 -10.77 -0.67 -7.23
CA ARG A 30 -10.54 -0.61 -8.68
C ARG A 30 -9.39 0.36 -9.00
N PRO A 31 -8.56 0.05 -10.00
CA PRO A 31 -7.63 1.03 -10.55
C PRO A 31 -8.42 2.18 -11.20
N VAL A 32 -7.83 3.37 -11.18
CA VAL A 32 -8.39 4.60 -11.70
C VAL A 32 -8.21 4.70 -13.21
N SER A 33 -7.16 4.08 -13.79
CA SER A 33 -6.87 4.17 -15.22
C SER A 33 -6.89 2.82 -15.94
N PRO A 34 -7.37 2.78 -17.20
CA PRO A 34 -7.27 1.59 -18.02
C PRO A 34 -5.80 1.38 -18.45
N PRO A 35 -5.25 0.14 -18.38
CA PRO A 35 -3.84 -0.14 -18.67
C PRO A 35 -3.46 -0.01 -20.17
N LYS A 36 -4.38 0.46 -21.03
CA LYS A 36 -4.13 0.56 -22.47
C LYS A 36 -3.13 1.68 -22.76
N GLN A 37 -2.15 1.38 -23.61
CA GLN A 37 -1.15 2.34 -24.12
C GLN A 37 -0.12 2.86 -23.09
N THR A 38 0.22 2.04 -22.10
CA THR A 38 1.29 2.33 -21.14
C THR A 38 2.67 1.86 -21.62
N ALA A 39 3.72 2.49 -21.14
CA ALA A 39 5.08 1.94 -21.17
C ALA A 39 5.28 0.99 -19.99
N ASN A 40 4.92 1.46 -18.79
CA ASN A 40 4.93 0.70 -17.56
C ASN A 40 3.58 0.87 -16.86
N TYR A 41 3.06 -0.22 -16.32
CA TYR A 41 1.87 -0.24 -15.49
C TYR A 41 2.08 -1.25 -14.37
N ALA A 42 1.84 -0.83 -13.13
CA ALA A 42 1.86 -1.73 -11.98
C ALA A 42 0.70 -1.39 -11.07
N PHE A 43 -0.03 -2.42 -10.63
CA PHE A 43 -1.21 -2.25 -9.80
C PHE A 43 -1.25 -3.38 -8.76
N GLY A 44 -1.20 -3.02 -7.48
CA GLY A 44 -1.07 -4.01 -6.41
C GLY A 44 -0.95 -3.39 -5.02
N VAL A 45 -0.78 -4.25 -4.03
CA VAL A 45 -0.28 -3.86 -2.71
C VAL A 45 1.24 -3.77 -2.80
N SER A 46 1.78 -2.59 -2.51
CA SER A 46 3.21 -2.31 -2.57
C SER A 46 3.92 -2.55 -1.24
N GLU A 47 3.21 -2.45 -0.12
CA GLU A 47 3.79 -2.63 1.21
C GLU A 47 2.72 -2.97 2.26
N LEU A 48 3.13 -3.73 3.28
CA LEU A 48 2.36 -4.13 4.46
C LEU A 48 3.14 -3.76 5.73
N LEU A 49 2.50 -3.04 6.67
CA LEU A 49 3.14 -2.67 7.94
C LEU A 49 2.24 -2.99 9.12
N ALA A 50 2.68 -3.91 9.98
CA ALA A 50 2.06 -4.13 11.28
C ALA A 50 2.42 -2.98 12.25
N VAL A 51 1.41 -2.40 12.90
CA VAL A 51 1.56 -1.30 13.85
C VAL A 51 1.04 -1.76 15.22
N ASP A 52 1.96 -1.88 16.19
CA ASP A 52 1.70 -2.26 17.58
C ASP A 52 0.84 -3.52 17.75
N GLY A 53 0.80 -4.41 16.75
CA GLY A 53 -0.07 -5.61 16.73
C GLY A 53 -1.58 -5.30 16.67
N ALA A 54 -1.97 -4.03 16.61
CA ALA A 54 -3.37 -3.58 16.63
C ALA A 54 -3.93 -3.31 15.23
N TYR A 55 -3.09 -2.93 14.27
CA TYR A 55 -3.50 -2.74 12.88
C TYR A 55 -2.44 -3.23 11.91
N LEU A 56 -2.90 -3.69 10.75
CA LEU A 56 -2.11 -3.85 9.55
C LEU A 56 -2.41 -2.66 8.63
N LEU A 57 -1.37 -1.90 8.28
CA LEU A 57 -1.45 -0.91 7.22
C LEU A 57 -1.15 -1.56 5.89
N VAL A 58 -1.98 -1.26 4.89
CA VAL A 58 -1.87 -1.81 3.53
C VAL A 58 -1.75 -0.66 2.55
N LEU A 59 -0.62 -0.57 1.84
CA LEU A 59 -0.39 0.45 0.82
C LEU A 59 -0.77 -0.10 -0.55
N GLU A 60 -1.99 0.21 -0.99
CA GLU A 60 -2.41 -0.03 -2.37
C GLU A 60 -1.84 1.05 -3.29
N ARG A 61 -1.37 0.62 -4.46
CA ARG A 61 -0.71 1.48 -5.43
C ARG A 61 -1.10 1.16 -6.86
N GLU A 62 -1.37 2.20 -7.63
CA GLU A 62 -1.44 2.17 -9.09
C GLU A 62 -0.36 3.08 -9.67
N LEU A 63 0.62 2.50 -10.35
CA LEU A 63 1.62 3.20 -11.13
C LEU A 63 1.23 3.13 -12.60
N PHE A 64 1.18 4.30 -13.23
CA PHE A 64 0.91 4.45 -14.66
C PHE A 64 1.97 5.33 -15.29
N VAL A 65 2.64 4.81 -16.31
CA VAL A 65 3.60 5.57 -17.12
C VAL A 65 3.19 5.45 -18.58
N PRO A 66 2.77 6.54 -19.24
CA PRO A 66 2.45 6.50 -20.67
C PRO A 66 3.73 6.35 -21.51
N LYS A 67 3.61 5.90 -22.77
CA LYS A 67 4.77 5.76 -23.69
C LYS A 67 5.61 7.04 -23.82
N LYS A 68 4.96 8.20 -23.85
CA LYS A 68 5.62 9.52 -23.90
C LYS A 68 6.13 10.01 -22.53
N LYS A 69 5.90 9.25 -21.45
CA LYS A 69 6.24 9.55 -20.04
C LYS A 69 5.62 10.81 -19.43
N ILE A 70 5.10 11.74 -20.22
CA ILE A 70 4.38 12.94 -19.77
C ILE A 70 2.99 12.53 -19.25
N GLY A 71 2.67 12.95 -18.02
CA GLY A 71 1.43 12.57 -17.34
C GLY A 71 1.54 11.24 -16.61
N ALA A 72 2.76 10.75 -16.35
CA ALA A 72 2.95 9.60 -15.48
C ALA A 72 2.49 9.93 -14.05
N PHE A 73 1.91 8.95 -13.38
CA PHE A 73 1.46 9.11 -12.00
C PHE A 73 1.67 7.84 -11.18
N VAL A 74 1.68 8.04 -9.86
CA VAL A 74 1.52 6.97 -8.86
C VAL A 74 0.39 7.38 -7.93
N HIS A 75 -0.68 6.61 -7.93
CA HIS A 75 -1.82 6.79 -7.06
C HIS A 75 -1.73 5.82 -5.89
N ASN A 76 -1.79 6.35 -4.66
CA ASN A 76 -1.51 5.61 -3.44
C ASN A 76 -2.72 5.72 -2.51
N LYS A 77 -3.12 4.59 -1.94
CA LYS A 77 -4.15 4.51 -0.91
C LYS A 77 -3.60 3.74 0.27
N LEU A 78 -3.60 4.38 1.44
CA LEU A 78 -3.22 3.73 2.68
C LEU A 78 -4.48 3.27 3.41
N TYR A 79 -4.61 1.97 3.56
CA TYR A 79 -5.70 1.33 4.28
C TYR A 79 -5.25 0.89 5.67
N SER A 80 -6.17 0.96 6.63
CA SER A 80 -6.07 0.32 7.93
C SER A 80 -6.92 -0.94 7.95
N VAL A 81 -6.36 -2.01 8.48
CA VAL A 81 -7.02 -3.29 8.70
C VAL A 81 -6.86 -3.64 10.18
N PRO A 82 -7.94 -3.75 10.97
CA PRO A 82 -7.84 -4.04 12.40
C PRO A 82 -7.28 -5.44 12.65
N MET A 83 -6.38 -5.52 13.63
CA MET A 83 -5.77 -6.74 14.15
C MET A 83 -6.24 -7.02 15.60
N PRO A 84 -6.32 -8.30 16.03
CA PRO A 84 -6.22 -9.47 15.17
C PRO A 84 -7.36 -9.45 14.14
N LEU A 85 -7.07 -9.91 12.92
CA LEU A 85 -8.06 -10.02 11.86
C LEU A 85 -9.20 -10.90 12.36
N ARG A 86 -10.31 -10.27 12.77
CA ARG A 86 -11.47 -10.94 13.35
C ARG A 86 -12.19 -11.74 12.26
N GLY A 87 -11.84 -13.01 12.17
CA GLY A 87 -12.72 -14.09 11.73
C GLY A 87 -12.69 -15.14 12.83
N ARG A 88 -13.64 -16.09 12.83
CA ARG A 88 -13.39 -17.37 13.50
C ARG A 88 -11.99 -17.83 13.05
N GLN A 89 -11.18 -18.43 13.92
CA GLN A 89 -10.04 -19.24 13.51
C GLN A 89 -10.58 -20.38 12.63
N HIS A 90 -10.93 -20.02 11.41
CA HIS A 90 -11.04 -20.87 10.27
C HIS A 90 -9.58 -21.23 10.07
N GLY A 91 -9.21 -22.46 10.42
CA GLY A 91 -7.89 -22.98 10.11
C GLY A 91 -7.63 -22.88 8.60
N LEU A 92 -6.63 -23.59 8.09
CA LEU A 92 -6.33 -23.56 6.66
C LEU A 92 -7.52 -23.92 5.75
N ASP A 93 -8.57 -24.52 6.28
CA ASP A 93 -9.75 -24.99 5.56
C ASP A 93 -10.77 -23.89 5.19
N SER A 94 -10.60 -22.65 5.68
CA SER A 94 -11.50 -21.55 5.27
C SER A 94 -10.81 -20.19 5.25
N ILE A 95 -11.37 -19.27 4.44
CA ILE A 95 -10.80 -17.94 4.19
C ILE A 95 -11.71 -16.89 4.82
N GLY A 96 -11.18 -16.10 5.76
CA GLY A 96 -11.89 -14.96 6.34
C GLY A 96 -11.92 -13.76 5.38
N THR A 97 -12.89 -12.86 5.50
CA THR A 97 -12.92 -11.60 4.72
C THR A 97 -12.29 -10.46 5.52
N VAL A 98 -11.40 -9.69 4.89
CA VAL A 98 -10.82 -8.50 5.52
C VAL A 98 -11.78 -7.31 5.41
N HIS A 99 -12.05 -6.65 6.53
CA HIS A 99 -12.60 -5.31 6.53
C HIS A 99 -11.45 -4.29 6.57
N LYS A 100 -11.43 -3.37 5.61
CA LYS A 100 -10.41 -2.30 5.51
C LYS A 100 -11.06 -0.93 5.57
N SER A 101 -10.35 0.05 6.11
CA SER A 101 -10.79 1.45 6.16
C SER A 101 -9.73 2.36 5.55
N LEU A 102 -10.13 3.20 4.59
CA LEU A 102 -9.21 4.15 3.97
C LEU A 102 -8.77 5.19 5.01
N LEU A 103 -7.46 5.32 5.22
CA LEU A 103 -6.89 6.37 6.08
C LEU A 103 -6.62 7.64 5.29
N THR A 104 -5.96 7.49 4.13
CA THR A 104 -5.63 8.61 3.25
C THR A 104 -5.32 8.10 1.85
N GLU A 105 -5.52 8.99 0.88
CA GLU A 105 -5.25 8.78 -0.54
C GLU A 105 -4.47 9.97 -1.08
N TRP A 106 -3.49 9.72 -1.96
CA TRP A 106 -2.75 10.79 -2.62
C TRP A 106 -2.16 10.33 -3.95
N GLU A 107 -1.90 11.30 -4.82
CA GLU A 107 -1.28 11.07 -6.12
C GLU A 107 0.05 11.82 -6.23
N THR A 108 1.03 11.18 -6.86
CA THR A 108 2.28 11.81 -7.27
C THR A 108 2.40 11.80 -8.79
N ARG A 109 2.99 12.83 -9.39
CA ARG A 109 2.92 13.04 -10.84
C ARG A 109 4.26 13.44 -11.45
N LEU A 110 4.46 13.04 -12.69
CA LEU A 110 5.48 13.59 -13.59
C LEU A 110 4.80 14.16 -14.84
N ASN A 111 4.86 15.47 -14.99
CA ASN A 111 4.49 16.17 -16.22
C ASN A 111 5.50 17.31 -16.49
N LEU A 112 5.20 18.21 -17.42
CA LEU A 112 6.12 19.28 -17.81
C LEU A 112 6.44 20.26 -16.68
N THR A 113 5.50 20.48 -15.74
CA THR A 113 5.62 21.47 -14.66
C THR A 113 5.72 20.82 -13.27
N VAL A 114 5.22 19.59 -13.11
CA VAL A 114 5.19 18.83 -11.85
C VAL A 114 6.20 17.68 -11.91
N ARG A 115 7.10 17.62 -10.93
CA ARG A 115 8.12 16.58 -10.78
C ARG A 115 8.08 15.98 -9.37
N SER A 116 6.91 15.52 -8.95
CA SER A 116 6.67 14.93 -7.63
C SER A 116 6.58 13.41 -7.64
N PHE A 117 6.70 12.79 -8.83
CA PHE A 117 6.60 11.34 -9.01
C PHE A 117 7.42 10.57 -7.98
N ALA A 118 6.73 9.74 -7.21
CA ALA A 118 7.30 8.95 -6.13
C ALA A 118 6.59 7.60 -6.09
N ASN A 119 7.37 6.54 -6.29
CA ASN A 119 6.90 5.16 -6.27
C ASN A 119 7.15 4.57 -4.87
N TYR A 120 6.22 4.78 -3.93
CA TYR A 120 6.39 4.28 -2.57
C TYR A 120 6.42 2.74 -2.55
N GLU A 121 7.47 2.17 -1.95
CA GLU A 121 7.75 0.72 -1.87
C GLU A 121 8.23 0.27 -0.49
N GLY A 122 8.38 1.18 0.46
CA GLY A 122 8.71 0.84 1.83
C GLY A 122 7.91 1.67 2.82
N MET A 123 7.59 1.05 3.96
CA MET A 123 6.97 1.70 5.11
C MET A 123 7.61 1.19 6.39
N CYS A 124 7.81 2.07 7.36
CA CYS A 124 8.23 1.68 8.70
C CYS A 124 7.56 2.55 9.78
N VAL A 125 7.56 2.03 11.01
CA VAL A 125 7.15 2.80 12.19
C VAL A 125 8.19 3.90 12.47
N GLY A 126 7.71 5.12 12.61
CA GLY A 126 8.44 6.26 13.14
C GLY A 126 8.22 6.41 14.66
N PRO A 127 8.49 7.61 15.22
CA PRO A 127 8.24 7.87 16.63
C PRO A 127 6.75 7.86 16.97
N LYS A 128 6.44 7.47 18.21
CA LYS A 128 5.12 7.67 18.80
C LYS A 128 5.01 9.10 19.34
N LEU A 129 3.92 9.79 19.01
CA LEU A 129 3.67 11.16 19.47
C LEU A 129 3.16 11.17 20.92
N LYS A 130 3.27 12.31 21.60
CA LYS A 130 2.83 12.46 23.01
C LYS A 130 1.36 12.11 23.25
N ASN A 131 0.52 12.25 22.22
CA ASN A 131 -0.90 11.91 22.27
C ASN A 131 -1.19 10.43 21.95
N GLY A 132 -0.16 9.60 21.83
CA GLY A 132 -0.27 8.18 21.49
C GLY A 132 -0.20 7.86 20.00
N ASN A 133 -0.48 8.83 19.11
CA ASN A 133 -0.52 8.57 17.68
C ASN A 133 0.82 8.05 17.13
N GLN A 134 0.75 7.18 16.13
CA GLN A 134 1.91 6.58 15.49
C GLN A 134 2.31 7.38 14.24
N VAL A 135 3.56 7.84 14.15
CA VAL A 135 4.12 8.31 12.87
C VAL A 135 4.50 7.09 12.03
N VAL A 136 4.13 7.09 10.76
CA VAL A 136 4.57 6.12 9.76
C VAL A 136 5.40 6.86 8.72
N ILE A 137 6.55 6.29 8.37
CA ILE A 137 7.46 6.83 7.37
C ILE A 137 7.38 5.94 6.14
N LEU A 138 7.14 6.54 4.98
CA LEU A 138 7.11 5.88 3.69
C LEU A 138 8.32 6.33 2.87
N ILE A 139 8.93 5.40 2.14
CA ILE A 139 10.05 5.66 1.23
C ILE A 139 9.68 5.28 -0.20
N ALA A 140 10.08 6.14 -1.14
CA ALA A 140 9.94 5.88 -2.56
C ALA A 140 11.18 5.21 -3.15
N ASP A 141 10.96 4.20 -3.99
CA ASP A 141 11.98 3.77 -4.93
C ASP A 141 12.16 4.86 -6.00
N SER A 142 13.38 5.39 -6.09
CA SER A 142 13.76 6.40 -7.08
C SER A 142 14.48 5.78 -8.30
N GLN A 143 14.69 4.47 -8.28
CA GLN A 143 15.48 3.71 -9.25
C GLN A 143 16.83 4.38 -9.54
N ASN A 144 17.62 4.62 -8.48
CA ASN A 144 18.86 5.39 -8.53
C ASN A 144 18.68 6.76 -9.21
N ARG A 145 17.64 7.50 -8.81
CA ARG A 145 17.29 8.80 -9.39
C ARG A 145 17.21 8.75 -10.92
N TYR A 146 16.43 7.80 -11.45
CA TYR A 146 16.39 7.47 -12.88
C TYR A 146 16.43 8.72 -13.78
N ALA A 147 17.44 8.76 -14.67
CA ALA A 147 17.72 9.85 -15.60
C ALA A 147 17.85 11.26 -14.96
N GLY A 148 18.19 11.33 -13.67
CA GLY A 148 18.25 12.58 -12.89
C GLY A 148 16.89 13.22 -12.62
N MET A 149 15.78 12.55 -12.95
CA MET A 149 14.43 13.11 -12.84
C MET A 149 13.73 12.69 -11.55
N LEU A 150 13.92 11.44 -11.13
CA LEU A 150 13.32 10.93 -9.91
C LEU A 150 14.13 11.35 -8.69
N LYS A 151 13.44 11.53 -7.57
CA LYS A 151 14.05 11.96 -6.30
C LYS A 151 13.79 10.91 -5.24
N ASP A 152 14.65 10.90 -4.24
CA ASP A 152 14.44 10.11 -3.04
C ASP A 152 13.41 10.85 -2.19
N TRP A 153 12.20 10.28 -2.10
CA TRP A 153 11.10 10.87 -1.38
C TRP A 153 10.82 10.11 -0.08
N PHE A 154 10.69 10.89 0.99
CA PHE A 154 10.07 10.44 2.22
C PHE A 154 8.71 11.11 2.38
N LYS A 155 7.75 10.35 2.88
CA LYS A 155 6.46 10.87 3.32
C LYS A 155 6.19 10.38 4.73
N THR A 156 5.74 11.28 5.60
CA THR A 156 5.26 10.92 6.92
C THR A 156 3.74 11.00 6.96
N ILE A 157 3.11 10.00 7.59
CA ILE A 157 1.67 9.98 7.85
C ILE A 157 1.50 9.73 9.35
N ILE A 158 0.61 10.47 10.00
CA ILE A 158 0.24 10.22 11.39
C ILE A 158 -1.00 9.34 11.39
N VAL A 159 -0.91 8.18 12.02
CA VAL A 159 -2.02 7.25 12.21
C VAL A 159 -2.48 7.35 13.66
N SER A 160 -3.76 7.62 13.85
CA SER A 160 -4.35 7.70 15.18
C SER A 160 -4.31 6.33 15.86
N SER A 161 -3.93 6.30 17.13
CA SER A 161 -4.18 5.11 17.94
C SER A 161 -5.69 4.90 18.08
N PRO A 162 -6.16 3.65 18.15
CA PRO A 162 -7.51 3.42 18.63
C PRO A 162 -7.66 3.98 20.04
N GLN A 163 -8.81 4.61 20.27
CA GLN A 163 -9.30 4.83 21.62
C GLN A 163 -9.86 3.54 22.19
#